data_AF-A0A522QL50-F1
#
_entry.id   AF-A0A522QL50-F1
#
_cell.length_a   1.000
_cell.length_b   1.000
_cell.length_c   1.000
_cell.angle_alpha   90.00
_cell.angle_beta   90.00
_cell.angle_gamma   90.00
#
_symmetry.space_group_name_H-M   'P 1'
#
loop_
_entity.id
_entity.type
_entity.pdbx_description
1 polymer ?
#
loop_
_entity_poly.entity_id
_entity_poly.type
_entity_poly.pdbx_seq_one_letter_code
_entity_poly.pdbx_strand_id
1 'polypeptide(L)'
;MRPFATALLAAGAGRGLAVARLRNPVRGWNGELRSPVADAQSALAELRALFPGARVALIGHSMGGRTALHVADHPQVDVVVGLAPWIEDGDPVVTMTGRRLLVLHGDRDRTTSASAARHYVEDACAVAATAGFLTVRGSGHAMVRRARVWHRLVCEFVTGALLGDAGPPAVAQCMGDV
;
A
#
# COMPACT_ATOMS: atom_id res chain seq x y z
N MET A 1 6.22 7.22 7.34
CA MET A 1 5.19 7.73 6.41
C MET A 1 5.32 9.19 5.99
N ARG A 2 5.81 10.14 6.82
CA ARG A 2 6.03 11.55 6.38
C ARG A 2 6.83 11.69 5.07
N PRO A 3 7.97 11.00 4.88
CA PRO A 3 8.75 11.13 3.65
C PRO A 3 7.99 10.71 2.38
N PHE A 4 7.20 9.64 2.45
CA PHE A 4 6.33 9.21 1.34
C PHE A 4 5.27 10.26 1.00
N ALA A 5 4.64 10.86 2.02
CA ALA A 5 3.65 11.91 1.80
C ALA A 5 4.25 13.14 1.10
N THR A 6 5.44 13.58 1.54
CA THR A 6 6.18 14.67 0.88
C THR A 6 6.54 14.33 -0.56
N ALA A 7 7.03 13.11 -0.81
CA ALA A 7 7.39 12.66 -2.16
C ALA A 7 6.18 12.61 -3.10
N LEU A 8 5.03 12.11 -2.63
CA LEU A 8 3.79 12.08 -3.41
C LEU A 8 3.25 13.47 -3.73
N LEU A 9 3.25 14.38 -2.75
CA LEU A 9 2.87 15.78 -2.98
C LEU A 9 3.78 16.42 -4.03
N ALA A 10 5.09 16.23 -3.93
CA ALA A 10 6.03 16.75 -4.93
C ALA A 10 5.78 16.17 -6.33
N ALA A 11 5.41 14.89 -6.43
CA ALA A 11 5.18 14.21 -7.70
C ALA A 11 3.82 14.54 -8.35
N GLY A 12 2.78 14.88 -7.56
CA GLY A 12 1.40 14.92 -8.06
C GLY A 12 0.54 16.10 -7.65
N ALA A 13 0.95 16.96 -6.70
CA ALA A 13 0.07 18.02 -6.18
C ALA A 13 -0.37 19.01 -7.29
N GLY A 14 0.55 19.40 -8.17
CA GLY A 14 0.25 20.25 -9.34
C GLY A 14 -0.66 19.60 -10.38
N ARG A 15 -1.04 18.33 -10.18
CA ARG A 15 -1.85 17.51 -11.08
C ARG A 15 -3.12 16.99 -10.41
N GLY A 16 -3.49 17.56 -9.26
CA GLY A 16 -4.72 17.21 -8.54
C GLY A 16 -4.58 16.10 -7.51
N LEU A 17 -3.36 15.64 -7.19
CA LEU A 17 -3.16 14.67 -6.10
C LEU A 17 -3.22 15.38 -4.73
N ALA A 18 -4.21 15.01 -3.92
CA ALA A 18 -4.23 15.33 -2.49
C ALA A 18 -3.61 14.18 -1.68
N VAL A 19 -2.96 14.51 -0.55
CA VAL A 19 -2.36 13.51 0.34
C VAL A 19 -2.83 13.75 1.78
N ALA A 20 -3.56 12.79 2.32
CA ALA A 20 -3.93 12.73 3.73
C ALA A 20 -3.04 11.72 4.48
N ARG A 21 -2.93 11.88 5.80
CA ARG A 21 -2.21 10.95 6.67
C ARG A 21 -3.08 10.56 7.85
N LEU A 22 -3.40 9.28 7.94
CA LEU A 22 -4.06 8.72 9.11
C LEU A 22 -3.06 8.57 10.26
N ARG A 23 -3.48 9.00 11.46
CA ARG A 23 -2.78 8.73 12.72
C ARG A 23 -3.73 7.95 13.60
N ASN A 24 -3.43 6.68 13.81
CA ASN A 24 -4.24 5.84 14.67
C ASN A 24 -4.16 6.35 16.13
N PRO A 25 -5.30 6.57 16.80
CA PRO A 25 -5.34 6.99 18.20
C PRO A 25 -4.80 5.90 19.14
N VAL A 26 -4.99 4.64 18.78
CA VAL A 26 -4.50 3.48 19.54
C VAL A 26 -3.38 2.78 18.77
N ARG A 27 -2.35 2.34 19.50
CA ARG A 27 -1.23 1.59 18.92
C ARG A 27 -1.53 0.10 18.91
N GLY A 28 -1.16 -0.58 17.83
CA GLY A 28 -1.28 -2.02 17.70
C GLY A 28 -2.56 -2.46 16.98
N TRP A 29 -2.61 -3.75 16.67
CA TRP A 29 -3.75 -4.39 16.01
C TRP A 29 -4.90 -4.65 16.99
N ASN A 30 -4.58 -4.87 18.26
CA ASN A 30 -5.52 -5.03 19.36
C ASN A 30 -6.43 -6.27 19.22
N GLY A 31 -5.85 -7.38 18.73
CA GLY A 31 -6.55 -8.66 18.61
C GLY A 31 -7.76 -8.57 17.69
N GLU A 32 -8.89 -9.10 18.16
CA GLU A 32 -10.16 -9.11 17.42
C GLU A 32 -10.72 -7.72 17.12
N LEU A 33 -10.36 -6.72 17.94
CA LEU A 33 -10.82 -5.33 17.74
C LEU A 33 -10.30 -4.74 16.44
N ARG A 34 -9.12 -5.19 15.97
CA ARG A 34 -8.51 -4.73 14.71
C ARG A 34 -8.56 -3.20 14.58
N SER A 35 -8.29 -2.48 15.67
CA SER A 35 -8.55 -1.04 15.78
C SER A 35 -8.11 -0.20 14.57
N PRO A 36 -6.91 -0.40 13.97
CA PRO A 36 -6.52 0.40 12.82
C PRO A 36 -7.42 0.21 11.58
N VAL A 37 -8.13 -0.92 11.45
CA VAL A 37 -9.11 -1.17 10.38
C VAL A 37 -10.31 -0.24 10.55
N ALA A 38 -10.87 -0.15 11.75
CA ALA A 38 -11.98 0.76 12.05
C ALA A 38 -11.58 2.23 11.84
N ASP A 39 -10.37 2.61 12.28
CA ASP A 39 -9.83 3.95 12.06
C ASP A 39 -9.69 4.27 10.56
N ALA A 40 -9.20 3.32 9.77
CA ALA A 40 -9.04 3.48 8.33
C ALA A 40 -10.38 3.55 7.59
N GLN A 41 -11.38 2.76 8.00
CA GLN A 41 -12.74 2.84 7.46
C GLN A 41 -13.38 4.20 7.75
N SER A 42 -13.24 4.72 8.97
CA SER A 42 -13.72 6.07 9.33
C SER A 42 -13.05 7.13 8.46
N ALA A 43 -11.73 7.08 8.32
CA ALA A 43 -10.99 8.04 7.51
C ALA A 43 -11.38 7.97 6.02
N LEU A 44 -11.64 6.77 5.49
CA LEU A 44 -12.13 6.59 4.12
C LEU A 44 -13.54 7.16 3.92
N ALA A 45 -14.42 7.04 4.93
CA ALA A 45 -15.75 7.65 4.89
C ALA A 45 -15.66 9.19 4.88
N GLU A 46 -14.75 9.77 5.67
CA GLU A 46 -14.48 11.22 5.63
C GLU A 46 -13.94 11.67 4.28
N LEU A 47 -12.96 10.95 3.72
CA LEU A 47 -12.42 11.24 2.39
C LEU A 47 -13.50 11.13 1.30
N ARG A 48 -14.44 10.19 1.44
CA ARG A 48 -15.58 10.06 0.52
C ARG A 48 -16.50 11.26 0.54
N ALA A 49 -16.74 11.82 1.72
CA ALA A 49 -17.55 13.02 1.88
C ALA A 49 -16.83 14.26 1.34
N LEU A 50 -15.52 14.39 1.57
CA LEU A 50 -14.72 15.53 1.14
C LEU A 50 -14.39 15.51 -0.37
N PHE A 51 -14.18 14.33 -0.94
CA PHE A 51 -13.74 14.12 -2.31
C PHE A 51 -14.62 13.07 -3.02
N PRO A 52 -15.90 13.35 -3.26
CA PRO A 52 -16.81 12.40 -3.89
C PRO A 52 -16.32 12.04 -5.30
N GLY A 53 -16.31 10.74 -5.62
CA GLY A 53 -15.88 10.22 -6.92
C GLY A 53 -14.36 10.14 -7.12
N ALA A 54 -13.56 10.67 -6.19
CA ALA A 54 -12.11 10.55 -6.26
C ALA A 54 -11.66 9.08 -6.07
N ARG A 55 -10.60 8.70 -6.79
CA ARG A 55 -9.88 7.43 -6.63
C ARG A 55 -8.85 7.58 -5.52
N VAL A 56 -8.76 6.60 -4.63
CA VAL A 56 -7.90 6.61 -3.44
C VAL A 56 -6.81 5.55 -3.57
N ALA A 57 -5.58 5.95 -3.25
CA ALA A 57 -4.46 5.06 -3.00
C ALA A 57 -4.21 4.93 -1.49
N LEU A 58 -4.21 3.70 -0.98
CA LEU A 58 -3.81 3.40 0.40
C LEU A 58 -2.35 2.97 0.44
N ILE A 59 -1.56 3.56 1.34
CA ILE A 59 -0.13 3.29 1.45
C ILE A 59 0.18 3.04 2.93
N GLY A 60 0.56 1.81 3.24
CA GLY A 60 0.72 1.35 4.60
C GLY A 60 2.04 0.64 4.84
N HIS A 61 2.68 0.90 5.99
CA HIS A 61 3.89 0.20 6.43
C HIS A 61 3.59 -0.78 7.54
N SER A 62 4.14 -2.00 7.49
CA SER A 62 3.98 -3.00 8.53
C SER A 62 2.50 -3.26 8.84
N MET A 63 2.06 -3.06 10.09
CA MET A 63 0.65 -3.07 10.48
C MET A 63 -0.24 -2.14 9.64
N GLY A 64 0.25 -0.98 9.23
CA GLY A 64 -0.48 -0.09 8.33
C GLY A 64 -0.66 -0.69 6.94
N GLY A 65 0.29 -1.50 6.47
CA GLY A 65 0.17 -2.26 5.22
C GLY A 65 -0.93 -3.31 5.32
N ARG A 66 -0.92 -4.08 6.42
CA ARG A 66 -2.01 -5.01 6.76
C ARG A 66 -3.37 -4.33 6.80
N THR A 67 -3.43 -3.19 7.47
CA THR A 67 -4.65 -2.38 7.60
C THR A 67 -5.18 -1.98 6.22
N ALA A 68 -4.31 -1.53 5.31
CA ALA A 68 -4.69 -1.14 3.96
C ALA A 68 -5.31 -2.30 3.17
N LEU A 69 -4.78 -3.53 3.34
CA LEU A 69 -5.34 -4.73 2.71
C LEU A 69 -6.74 -5.07 3.23
N HIS A 70 -6.97 -4.91 4.54
CA HIS A 70 -8.26 -5.18 5.18
C HIS A 70 -9.37 -4.20 4.78
N VAL A 71 -9.04 -3.00 4.30
CA VAL A 71 -10.03 -1.97 3.90
C VAL A 71 -10.00 -1.69 2.38
N ALA A 72 -9.32 -2.55 1.62
CA ALA A 72 -9.11 -2.36 0.19
C ALA A 72 -10.41 -2.46 -0.62
N ASP A 73 -11.46 -3.07 -0.07
CA ASP A 73 -12.77 -3.23 -0.68
C ASP A 73 -13.60 -1.93 -0.71
N HIS A 74 -13.21 -0.91 0.07
CA HIS A 74 -13.91 0.38 0.09
C HIS A 74 -14.10 0.96 -1.32
N PRO A 75 -15.29 1.49 -1.70
CA PRO A 75 -15.61 1.81 -3.10
C PRO A 75 -14.70 2.80 -3.81
N GLN A 76 -14.04 3.69 -3.09
CA GLN A 76 -13.09 4.65 -3.68
C GLN A 76 -11.65 4.13 -3.76
N VAL A 77 -11.32 3.04 -3.06
CA VAL A 77 -9.96 2.51 -3.08
C VAL A 77 -9.73 1.83 -4.42
N ASP A 78 -8.68 2.25 -5.10
CA ASP A 78 -8.30 1.72 -6.42
C ASP A 78 -6.87 1.16 -6.39
N VAL A 79 -6.01 1.70 -5.53
CA VAL A 79 -4.60 1.33 -5.40
C VAL A 79 -4.28 1.01 -3.95
N VAL A 80 -3.54 -0.06 -3.72
CA VAL A 80 -3.00 -0.43 -2.41
C VAL A 80 -1.50 -0.67 -2.52
N VAL A 81 -0.74 -0.06 -1.62
CA VAL A 81 0.70 -0.24 -1.49
C VAL A 81 1.05 -0.74 -0.10
N GLY A 82 1.49 -2.00 -0.03
CA GLY A 82 2.01 -2.62 1.19
C GLY A 82 3.52 -2.45 1.29
N LEU A 83 4.01 -1.71 2.27
CA LEU A 83 5.42 -1.52 2.53
C LEU A 83 5.85 -2.40 3.70
N ALA A 84 6.61 -3.46 3.43
CA ALA A 84 6.94 -4.50 4.40
C ALA A 84 5.73 -4.88 5.28
N PRO A 85 4.58 -5.26 4.68
CA PRO A 85 3.36 -5.44 5.43
C PRO A 85 3.52 -6.63 6.39
N TRP A 86 2.96 -6.49 7.58
CA TRP A 86 2.79 -7.63 8.47
C TRP A 86 1.58 -8.42 8.00
N ILE A 87 1.81 -9.59 7.40
CA ILE A 87 0.76 -10.48 6.93
C ILE A 87 0.65 -11.66 7.89
N GLU A 88 -0.57 -12.05 8.23
CA GLU A 88 -0.88 -13.31 8.91
C GLU A 88 -1.77 -14.20 8.05
N ASP A 89 -1.78 -15.49 8.38
CA ASP A 89 -2.68 -16.45 7.76
C ASP A 89 -4.15 -16.01 7.95
N GLY A 90 -4.91 -16.08 6.86
CA GLY A 90 -6.31 -15.64 6.83
C GLY A 90 -6.52 -14.15 6.60
N ASP A 91 -5.46 -13.34 6.41
CA ASP A 91 -5.64 -11.97 5.93
C ASP A 91 -6.39 -11.97 4.58
N PRO A 92 -7.37 -11.07 4.38
CA PRO A 92 -8.33 -11.19 3.31
C PRO A 92 -7.71 -10.84 1.97
N VAL A 93 -7.70 -11.79 1.04
CA VAL A 93 -7.29 -11.55 -0.37
C VAL A 93 -8.45 -11.00 -1.19
N VAL A 94 -9.68 -11.38 -0.87
CA VAL A 94 -10.90 -10.98 -1.61
C VAL A 94 -11.13 -9.46 -1.63
N THR A 95 -10.64 -8.72 -0.63
CA THR A 95 -10.73 -7.26 -0.60
C THR A 95 -9.95 -6.60 -1.75
N MET A 96 -8.98 -7.30 -2.33
CA MET A 96 -8.22 -6.84 -3.49
C MET A 96 -8.97 -7.02 -4.82
N THR A 97 -10.20 -7.54 -4.84
CA THR A 97 -10.96 -7.76 -6.08
C THR A 97 -11.06 -6.49 -6.93
N GLY A 98 -10.53 -6.54 -8.14
CA GLY A 98 -10.51 -5.43 -9.10
C GLY A 98 -9.57 -4.26 -8.73
N ARG A 99 -8.73 -4.40 -7.70
CA ARG A 99 -7.82 -3.35 -7.23
C ARG A 99 -6.40 -3.55 -7.75
N ARG A 100 -5.55 -2.52 -7.67
CA ARG A 100 -4.12 -2.61 -8.01
C ARG A 100 -3.26 -2.70 -6.75
N LEU A 101 -2.57 -3.82 -6.58
CA LEU A 101 -1.68 -4.10 -5.45
C LEU A 101 -0.21 -3.98 -5.84
N LEU A 102 0.57 -3.25 -5.06
CA LEU A 102 2.03 -3.34 -5.03
C LEU A 102 2.51 -3.62 -3.62
N VAL A 103 3.31 -4.66 -3.44
CA VAL A 103 4.02 -4.93 -2.20
C VAL A 103 5.51 -4.73 -2.40
N LEU A 104 6.13 -3.92 -1.54
CA LEU A 104 7.57 -3.72 -1.49
C LEU A 104 8.10 -4.32 -0.20
N HIS A 105 9.13 -5.15 -0.25
CA HIS A 105 9.71 -5.79 0.94
C HIS A 105 11.24 -5.74 0.93
N GLY A 106 11.85 -5.47 2.08
CA GLY A 106 13.31 -5.57 2.21
C GLY A 106 13.74 -7.03 2.35
N ASP A 107 14.86 -7.40 1.73
CA ASP A 107 15.48 -8.73 1.88
C ASP A 107 16.21 -8.93 3.22
N ARG A 108 16.43 -7.84 3.98
CA ARG A 108 17.02 -7.86 5.33
C ARG A 108 16.01 -7.51 6.41
N ASP A 109 14.72 -7.60 6.09
CA ASP A 109 13.67 -7.44 7.07
C ASP A 109 13.64 -8.65 8.02
N ARG A 110 13.67 -8.38 9.33
CA ARG A 110 13.61 -9.39 10.40
C ARG A 110 12.38 -9.22 11.29
N THR A 111 11.48 -8.31 10.93
CA THR A 111 10.28 -7.96 11.69
C THR A 111 9.05 -8.55 11.02
N THR A 112 8.94 -8.46 9.70
CA THR A 112 7.84 -9.06 8.93
C THR A 112 8.36 -10.08 7.92
N SER A 113 7.52 -11.05 7.58
CA SER A 113 7.89 -12.14 6.70
C SER A 113 7.75 -11.75 5.22
N ALA A 114 8.89 -11.69 4.52
CA ALA A 114 8.91 -11.46 3.07
C ALA A 114 8.21 -12.59 2.29
N SER A 115 8.30 -13.83 2.77
CA SER A 115 7.64 -14.98 2.14
C SER A 115 6.13 -14.94 2.35
N ALA A 116 5.65 -14.55 3.53
CA ALA A 116 4.21 -14.37 3.77
C ALA A 116 3.64 -13.26 2.89
N ALA A 117 4.35 -12.13 2.79
CA ALA A 117 3.98 -11.03 1.92
C ALA A 117 3.99 -11.44 0.43
N ARG A 118 4.93 -12.29 0.00
CA ARG A 118 4.96 -12.84 -1.36
C ARG A 118 3.77 -13.76 -1.64
N HIS A 119 3.51 -14.74 -0.78
CA HIS A 119 2.36 -15.65 -0.93
C HIS A 119 1.03 -14.89 -1.00
N TYR A 120 0.83 -13.88 -0.14
CA TYR A 120 -0.37 -13.04 -0.21
C TYR A 120 -0.55 -12.38 -1.58
N VAL A 121 0.53 -11.90 -2.20
CA VAL A 121 0.46 -11.29 -3.54
C VAL A 121 0.18 -12.34 -4.62
N GLU A 122 0.77 -13.54 -4.49
CA GLU A 122 0.49 -14.67 -5.39
C GLU A 122 -1.01 -15.04 -5.35
N ASP A 123 -1.61 -15.12 -4.18
CA ASP A 123 -3.05 -15.34 -4.02
C ASP A 123 -3.86 -14.16 -4.59
N ALA A 124 -3.42 -12.92 -4.35
CA ALA A 124 -4.09 -11.73 -4.84
C ALA A 124 -4.09 -11.62 -6.38
N CYS A 125 -3.14 -12.23 -7.09
CA CYS A 125 -3.14 -12.28 -8.55
C CYS A 125 -4.42 -12.89 -9.15
N ALA A 126 -5.13 -13.74 -8.39
CA ALA A 126 -6.37 -14.37 -8.85
C ALA A 126 -7.58 -13.42 -8.88
N VAL A 127 -7.56 -12.33 -8.09
CA VAL A 127 -8.73 -11.45 -7.90
C VAL A 127 -8.43 -9.97 -8.17
N ALA A 128 -7.18 -9.54 -7.98
CA ALA A 128 -6.76 -8.18 -8.23
C ALA A 128 -6.72 -7.85 -9.72
N ALA A 129 -6.96 -6.58 -10.07
CA ALA A 129 -6.75 -6.10 -11.44
C ALA A 129 -5.27 -6.19 -11.83
N THR A 130 -4.38 -5.88 -10.88
CA THR A 130 -2.94 -6.13 -10.98
C THR A 130 -2.40 -6.39 -9.59
N ALA A 131 -1.46 -7.33 -9.44
CA ALA A 131 -0.74 -7.54 -8.20
C ALA A 131 0.76 -7.76 -8.48
N GLY A 132 1.63 -7.21 -7.64
CA GLY A 132 3.08 -7.33 -7.81
C GLY A 132 3.84 -7.25 -6.49
N PHE A 133 4.96 -7.96 -6.43
CA PHE A 133 5.86 -8.01 -5.28
C PHE A 133 7.28 -7.66 -5.72
N LEU A 134 7.88 -6.63 -5.13
CA LEU A 134 9.25 -6.24 -5.38
C LEU A 134 10.12 -6.29 -4.12
N THR A 135 11.26 -6.95 -4.24
CA THR A 135 12.28 -6.99 -3.19
C THR A 135 13.22 -5.80 -3.31
N VAL A 136 13.31 -4.95 -2.29
CA VAL A 136 14.31 -3.88 -2.23
C VAL A 136 15.59 -4.42 -1.60
N ARG A 137 16.56 -4.81 -2.44
CA ARG A 137 17.77 -5.50 -1.99
C ARG A 137 18.62 -4.62 -1.05
N GLY A 138 19.15 -5.25 -0.01
CA GLY A 138 19.93 -4.63 1.05
C GLY A 138 19.16 -3.74 2.03
N SER A 139 17.82 -3.73 1.98
CA SER A 139 16.96 -2.91 2.85
C SER A 139 16.27 -3.76 3.91
N GLY A 140 15.94 -3.14 5.05
CA GLY A 140 15.25 -3.80 6.16
C GLY A 140 13.95 -3.08 6.52
N HIS A 141 13.27 -3.55 7.57
CA HIS A 141 11.90 -3.16 7.93
C HIS A 141 11.64 -1.66 7.97
N ALA A 142 12.58 -0.88 8.52
CA ALA A 142 12.44 0.57 8.67
C ALA A 142 12.56 1.35 7.35
N MET A 143 12.97 0.72 6.24
CA MET A 143 13.12 1.31 4.91
C MET A 143 14.10 2.50 4.84
N VAL A 144 14.99 2.64 5.83
CA VAL A 144 15.98 3.74 5.88
C VAL A 144 17.07 3.54 4.83
N ARG A 145 17.61 2.31 4.72
CA ARG A 145 18.52 1.95 3.64
C ARG A 145 17.76 1.95 2.32
N ARG A 146 18.32 2.58 1.30
CA ARG A 146 17.71 2.72 -0.04
C ARG A 146 16.38 3.51 -0.02
N ALA A 147 16.15 4.40 0.95
CA ALA A 147 14.90 5.17 1.08
C ALA A 147 14.42 5.83 -0.23
N ARG A 148 15.34 6.34 -1.06
CA ARG A 148 15.00 6.92 -2.39
C ARG A 148 14.33 5.90 -3.33
N VAL A 149 14.75 4.65 -3.31
CA VAL A 149 14.16 3.58 -4.13
C VAL A 149 12.72 3.30 -3.68
N TRP A 150 12.50 3.16 -2.37
CA TRP A 150 11.16 3.01 -1.81
C TRP A 150 10.24 4.15 -2.23
N HIS A 151 10.66 5.40 -2.03
CA HIS A 151 9.83 6.56 -2.39
C HIS A 151 9.54 6.61 -3.89
N ARG A 152 10.55 6.38 -4.73
CA ARG A 152 10.41 6.40 -6.19
C ARG A 152 9.37 5.37 -6.65
N LEU A 153 9.50 4.11 -6.22
CA LEU A 153 8.58 3.04 -6.63
C LEU A 153 7.14 3.32 -6.19
N VAL A 154 6.95 3.84 -4.98
CA VAL A 154 5.61 4.24 -4.51
C VAL A 154 5.04 5.37 -5.34
N CYS A 155 5.84 6.42 -5.60
CA CYS A 155 5.40 7.55 -6.41
C CYS A 155 5.03 7.12 -7.84
N GLU A 156 5.93 6.39 -8.52
CA GLU A 156 5.71 5.91 -9.89
C GLU A 156 4.45 5.04 -9.98
N PHE A 157 4.24 4.12 -9.04
CA PHE A 157 3.06 3.26 -9.05
C PHE A 157 1.77 4.05 -8.78
N VAL A 158 1.77 4.94 -7.78
CA VAL A 158 0.58 5.70 -7.40
C VAL A 158 0.21 6.74 -8.45
N THR A 159 1.17 7.51 -8.98
CA THR A 159 0.87 8.52 -10.00
C THR A 159 0.52 7.88 -11.35
N GLY A 160 1.17 6.77 -11.71
CA GLY A 160 0.77 5.96 -12.87
C GLY A 160 -0.68 5.50 -12.79
N ALA A 161 -1.07 4.93 -11.66
CA ALA A 161 -2.42 4.38 -11.49
C ALA A 161 -3.52 5.45 -11.34
N LEU A 162 -3.26 6.53 -10.58
CA LEU A 162 -4.27 7.56 -10.28
C LEU A 162 -4.31 8.70 -11.29
N LEU A 163 -3.17 9.11 -11.85
CA LEU A 163 -3.04 10.29 -12.72
C LEU A 163 -2.84 9.95 -14.20
N GLY A 164 -2.76 8.65 -14.54
CA GLY A 164 -2.62 8.19 -15.92
C GLY A 164 -1.25 8.46 -16.53
N ASP A 165 -0.19 8.58 -15.71
CA ASP A 165 1.17 8.53 -16.24
C ASP A 165 1.40 7.19 -16.94
N ALA A 166 2.19 7.17 -18.01
CA ALA A 166 2.77 5.93 -18.50
C ALA A 166 3.49 5.29 -17.30
N GLY A 167 2.85 4.27 -16.71
CA GLY A 167 3.27 3.71 -15.43
C GLY A 167 4.70 3.18 -15.50
N PRO A 168 5.32 2.87 -14.34
CA PRO A 168 6.57 2.12 -14.36
C PRO A 168 6.39 0.83 -15.20
N PRO A 169 7.45 0.39 -15.91
CA PRO A 169 7.33 -0.70 -16.88
C PRO A 169 6.76 -1.95 -16.20
N ALA A 170 5.72 -2.54 -16.79
CA ALA A 170 5.32 -3.93 -16.56
C ALA A 170 5.24 -4.40 -15.08
N VAL A 171 4.55 -3.68 -14.19
CA VAL A 171 4.23 -4.20 -12.84
C VAL A 171 2.94 -5.03 -12.80
N ALA A 172 2.28 -5.20 -13.96
CA ALA A 172 1.21 -6.17 -14.12
C ALA A 172 1.82 -7.58 -13.91
N GLN A 173 1.61 -8.17 -12.75
CA GLN A 173 2.13 -9.50 -12.37
C GLN A 173 3.67 -9.59 -12.37
N CYS A 174 4.33 -8.69 -11.64
CA CYS A 174 5.78 -8.77 -11.47
C CYS A 174 6.15 -9.33 -10.10
N MET A 175 6.90 -10.43 -10.11
CA MET A 175 7.70 -10.91 -8.99
C MET A 175 9.15 -10.57 -9.31
N GLY A 176 9.81 -9.72 -8.53
CA GLY A 176 11.15 -9.28 -8.89
C GLY A 176 11.93 -8.58 -7.79
N ASP A 177 13.16 -8.19 -8.13
CA ASP A 177 14.11 -7.53 -7.22
C ASP A 177 14.58 -6.19 -7.82
N VAL A 178 14.82 -5.19 -6.96
CA VAL A 178 15.19 -3.80 -7.30
C VAL A 178 16.24 -3.19 -6.36
#